data_AF-A0A1L0BYU1-F1
#
_entry.id   AF-A0A1L0BYU1-F1
#
_cell.length_a   1.000
_cell.length_b   1.000
_cell.length_c   1.000
_cell.angle_alpha   90.00
_cell.angle_beta   90.00
_cell.angle_gamma   90.00
#
_symmetry.space_group_name_H-M   'P 1'
#
loop_
_entity.id
_entity.type
_entity.pdbx_description
1 polymer ?
#
loop_
_entity_poly.entity_id
_entity_poly.type
_entity_poly.pdbx_seq_one_letter_code
_entity_poly.pdbx_strand_id
1 'polypeptide(L)'
;MASPIPDIAASEGLQQGTRVPVTDQKPQFIVNIGNFLRDHKLLKMRTGLLNNQQDISFFRLKRLIRLLLSDEYKKKSSNPRNQLVPIPNQEEAQKILLLLILAKMVIPVEKLHYAQIKENKGWKPNREKPTLRPHMKVDFLPDSYFAWVYEKPNPYMMLYAVLMLAGVFAVVLFPLWPRFMRTGVWYLSMACLGLLGLFFAMAIVRLIIFCVTYLALPQAFWLYPNLFEDCGFFESFVPLYAWSDPAGKKKTKKSKKSKKNVPKIEEITDDTTGAETTGAEPSATSAKKRAVTLEEVDE
;
A
#
# COMPACT_ATOMS: atom_id res chain seq x y z
N MET A 1 -7.98 -26.57 -31.44
CA MET A 1 -7.35 -27.77 -30.86
C MET A 1 -6.43 -27.31 -29.75
N ALA A 2 -6.77 -27.63 -28.50
CA ALA A 2 -5.95 -27.24 -27.35
C ALA A 2 -4.70 -28.14 -27.33
N SER A 3 -3.51 -27.53 -27.23
CA SER A 3 -2.26 -28.27 -27.12
C SER A 3 -2.27 -29.08 -25.82
N PRO A 4 -2.01 -30.39 -25.85
CA PRO A 4 -1.91 -31.19 -24.64
C PRO A 4 -0.76 -30.67 -23.76
N ILE A 5 -0.93 -30.81 -22.44
CA ILE A 5 0.16 -30.62 -21.47
C ILE A 5 1.28 -31.56 -21.89
N PRO A 6 2.55 -31.11 -21.99
CA PRO A 6 3.64 -32.01 -22.34
C PRO A 6 3.69 -33.16 -21.32
N ASP A 7 3.54 -34.39 -21.82
CA ASP A 7 3.60 -35.60 -21.03
C ASP A 7 4.98 -35.75 -20.40
N ILE A 8 5.00 -35.75 -19.07
CA ILE A 8 6.17 -36.13 -18.28
C ILE A 8 6.13 -37.68 -18.20
N ALA A 9 6.49 -38.34 -19.30
CA ALA A 9 6.65 -39.79 -19.31
C ALA A 9 8.06 -40.16 -18.82
N ALA A 10 8.10 -41.13 -17.89
CA ALA A 10 9.24 -41.79 -17.26
C ALA A 10 9.86 -41.10 -16.01
N SER A 11 9.17 -41.22 -14.87
CA SER A 11 9.85 -41.42 -13.58
C SER A 11 8.97 -42.27 -12.66
N GLU A 12 9.16 -43.59 -12.72
CA GLU A 12 8.72 -44.50 -11.67
C GLU A 12 9.39 -44.14 -10.34
N GLY A 13 8.65 -44.21 -9.24
CA GLY A 13 9.17 -44.02 -7.88
C GLY A 13 8.49 -42.89 -7.10
N LEU A 14 7.24 -43.12 -6.68
CA LEU A 14 6.50 -42.19 -5.81
C LEU A 14 6.79 -42.49 -4.33
N GLN A 15 7.96 -42.11 -3.81
CA GLN A 15 8.19 -41.79 -2.37
C GLN A 15 9.43 -40.90 -2.18
N GLN A 16 9.25 -39.89 -1.32
CA GLN A 16 10.25 -38.96 -0.74
C GLN A 16 10.99 -37.99 -1.69
N GLY A 17 10.56 -36.72 -1.67
CA GLY A 17 11.42 -35.56 -1.86
C GLY A 17 12.09 -35.41 -3.23
N THR A 18 11.32 -35.39 -4.31
CA THR A 18 11.84 -35.18 -5.66
C THR A 18 12.41 -33.77 -5.85
N ARG A 19 13.70 -33.67 -6.17
CA ARG A 19 14.34 -32.43 -6.65
C ARG A 19 14.03 -32.25 -8.14
N VAL A 20 13.49 -31.09 -8.53
CA VAL A 20 13.11 -30.81 -9.93
C VAL A 20 14.21 -30.00 -10.63
N PRO A 21 14.64 -30.38 -11.86
CA PRO A 21 15.66 -29.66 -12.62
C PRO A 21 15.16 -28.28 -13.08
N VAL A 22 16.06 -27.30 -13.16
CA VAL A 22 15.75 -25.87 -13.36
C VAL A 22 16.05 -25.45 -14.81
N THR A 23 15.07 -24.89 -15.52
CA THR A 23 15.21 -24.33 -16.88
C THR A 23 15.02 -22.80 -16.85
N ASP A 24 15.86 -22.03 -17.56
CA ASP A 24 15.79 -20.56 -17.57
C ASP A 24 14.75 -19.98 -18.55
N GLN A 25 14.32 -20.74 -19.55
CA GLN A 25 13.23 -20.33 -20.44
C GLN A 25 11.87 -20.56 -19.77
N LYS A 26 11.14 -19.48 -19.48
CA LYS A 26 9.80 -19.54 -18.92
C LYS A 26 8.78 -19.75 -20.04
N PRO A 27 8.08 -20.89 -20.10
CA PRO A 27 7.07 -21.10 -21.12
C PRO A 27 5.92 -20.09 -20.99
N GLN A 28 5.47 -19.54 -22.12
CA GLN A 28 4.51 -18.41 -22.14
C GLN A 28 3.19 -18.72 -21.43
N PHE A 29 2.69 -19.97 -21.56
CA PHE A 29 1.46 -20.37 -20.87
C PHE A 29 1.59 -20.33 -19.34
N ILE A 30 2.78 -20.64 -18.77
CA ILE A 30 3.02 -20.54 -17.32
C ILE A 30 3.09 -19.08 -16.88
N VAL A 31 3.71 -18.22 -17.70
CA VAL A 31 3.72 -16.76 -17.44
C VAL A 31 2.30 -16.21 -17.42
N ASN A 32 1.45 -16.62 -18.37
CA ASN A 32 0.05 -16.19 -18.43
C ASN A 32 -0.77 -16.68 -17.23
N ILE A 33 -0.57 -17.95 -16.82
CA ILE A 33 -1.17 -18.49 -15.60
C ILE A 33 -0.68 -17.68 -14.39
N GLY A 34 0.62 -17.44 -14.26
CA GLY A 34 1.19 -16.64 -13.17
C GLY A 34 0.64 -15.22 -13.12
N ASN A 35 0.49 -14.56 -14.27
CA ASN A 35 -0.13 -13.23 -14.38
C ASN A 35 -1.60 -13.24 -13.94
N PHE A 36 -2.37 -14.25 -14.35
CA PHE A 36 -3.76 -14.40 -13.92
C PHE A 36 -3.86 -14.63 -12.41
N LEU A 37 -2.99 -15.48 -11.85
CA LEU A 37 -2.96 -15.80 -10.44
C LEU A 37 -2.53 -14.59 -9.59
N ARG A 38 -1.52 -13.84 -10.03
CA ARG A 38 -0.91 -12.74 -9.25
C ARG A 38 -1.92 -11.69 -8.81
N ASP A 39 -2.90 -11.35 -9.65
CA ASP A 39 -3.84 -10.26 -9.37
C ASP A 39 -5.11 -10.75 -8.65
N HIS A 40 -5.22 -12.06 -8.35
CA HIS A 40 -6.49 -12.66 -7.97
C HIS A 40 -6.79 -12.58 -6.46
N LYS A 41 -7.99 -12.11 -6.12
CA LYS A 41 -8.44 -11.95 -4.72
C LYS A 41 -8.53 -13.26 -3.94
N LEU A 42 -8.86 -14.38 -4.59
CA LEU A 42 -9.00 -15.70 -3.95
C LEU A 42 -7.70 -16.25 -3.32
N LEU A 43 -6.53 -15.86 -3.84
CA LEU A 43 -5.25 -16.25 -3.24
C LEU A 43 -5.05 -15.63 -1.86
N LYS A 44 -5.73 -14.50 -1.58
CA LYS A 44 -5.65 -13.77 -0.30
C LYS A 44 -4.18 -13.62 0.14
N MET A 45 -3.37 -13.10 -0.77
CA MET A 45 -1.93 -12.92 -0.58
C MET A 45 -1.68 -12.00 0.61
N ARG A 46 -0.61 -12.29 1.36
CA ARG A 46 -0.14 -11.48 2.48
C ARG A 46 1.32 -11.13 2.26
N THR A 47 1.77 -10.02 2.84
CA THR A 47 3.19 -9.65 2.85
C THR A 47 3.88 -10.28 4.05
N GLY A 48 5.04 -10.88 3.81
CA GLY A 48 5.94 -11.40 4.83
C GLY A 48 7.38 -11.00 4.52
N LEU A 49 8.28 -11.27 5.46
CA LEU A 49 9.70 -10.95 5.33
C LEU A 49 10.48 -12.22 4.93
N LEU A 50 10.96 -12.28 3.69
CA LEU A 50 11.88 -13.33 3.26
C LEU A 50 13.24 -13.13 3.93
N ASN A 51 13.73 -14.17 4.62
CA ASN A 51 15.00 -14.16 5.35
C ASN A 51 15.15 -12.95 6.31
N ASN A 52 14.03 -12.46 6.84
CA ASN A 52 13.96 -11.30 7.74
C ASN A 52 14.44 -9.97 7.15
N GLN A 53 14.49 -9.84 5.82
CA GLN A 53 14.99 -8.64 5.13
C GLN A 53 14.03 -8.08 4.08
N GLN A 54 13.60 -8.92 3.13
CA GLN A 54 12.87 -8.46 1.95
C GLN A 54 11.37 -8.72 2.08
N ASP A 55 10.55 -7.72 1.76
CA ASP A 55 9.10 -7.91 1.68
C ASP A 55 8.74 -8.80 0.48
N ILE A 56 8.03 -9.89 0.73
CA ILE A 56 7.55 -10.80 -0.30
C ILE A 56 6.08 -11.15 -0.08
N SER A 57 5.34 -11.28 -1.18
CA SER A 57 3.95 -11.73 -1.12
C SER A 57 3.88 -13.26 -1.13
N PHE A 58 3.13 -13.82 -0.18
CA PHE A 58 2.99 -15.27 -0.03
C PHE A 58 1.52 -15.70 0.12
N PHE A 59 1.25 -16.96 -0.19
CA PHE A 59 -0.06 -17.59 -0.16
C PHE A 59 0.02 -19.05 0.30
N ARG A 60 -1.13 -19.70 0.49
CA ARG A 60 -1.22 -21.13 0.84
C ARG A 60 -1.63 -21.97 -0.35
N LEU A 61 -1.14 -23.21 -0.40
CA LEU A 61 -1.44 -24.15 -1.49
C LEU A 61 -2.94 -24.36 -1.71
N LYS A 62 -3.72 -24.60 -0.65
CA LYS A 62 -5.17 -24.82 -0.77
C LYS A 62 -5.92 -23.67 -1.46
N ARG A 63 -5.42 -22.44 -1.35
CA ARG A 63 -6.03 -21.27 -2.01
C ARG A 63 -5.69 -21.23 -3.50
N LEU A 64 -4.47 -21.63 -3.85
CA LEU A 64 -4.06 -21.76 -5.24
C LEU A 64 -4.89 -22.83 -5.95
N ILE A 65 -4.98 -24.04 -5.37
CA ILE A 65 -5.76 -25.15 -5.95
C ILE A 65 -7.21 -24.75 -6.14
N ARG A 66 -7.82 -24.12 -5.13
CA ARG A 66 -9.20 -23.59 -5.23
C ARG A 66 -9.37 -22.58 -6.36
N LEU A 67 -8.38 -21.71 -6.58
CA LEU A 67 -8.42 -20.73 -7.65
C LEU A 67 -8.28 -21.39 -9.03
N LEU A 68 -7.36 -22.35 -9.19
CA LEU A 68 -7.18 -23.06 -10.45
C LEU A 68 -8.40 -23.90 -10.84
N LEU A 69 -9.13 -24.45 -9.86
CA LEU A 69 -10.37 -25.21 -10.08
C LEU A 69 -11.63 -24.34 -10.15
N SER A 70 -11.51 -23.02 -9.97
CA SER A 70 -12.65 -22.10 -9.96
C SER A 70 -13.25 -21.91 -11.36
N ASP A 71 -14.55 -21.55 -11.39
CA ASP A 71 -15.25 -21.28 -12.65
C ASP A 71 -14.68 -20.07 -13.39
N GLU A 72 -14.07 -19.12 -12.67
CA GLU A 72 -13.39 -17.97 -13.27
C GLU A 72 -12.20 -18.40 -14.14
N TYR A 73 -11.42 -19.38 -13.65
CA TYR A 73 -10.31 -19.94 -14.41
C TYR A 73 -10.83 -20.69 -15.64
N LYS A 74 -11.86 -21.54 -15.48
CA LYS A 74 -12.48 -22.30 -16.58
C LYS A 74 -13.02 -21.40 -17.70
N LYS A 75 -13.69 -20.30 -17.33
CA LYS A 75 -14.18 -19.30 -18.29
C LYS A 75 -13.03 -18.63 -19.06
N LYS A 76 -11.94 -18.29 -18.38
CA LYS A 76 -10.79 -17.66 -19.04
C LYS A 76 -9.97 -18.63 -19.88
N SER A 77 -9.86 -19.90 -19.49
CA SER A 77 -9.16 -20.93 -20.27
C SER A 77 -9.92 -21.37 -21.51
N SER A 78 -11.25 -21.21 -21.51
CA SER A 78 -12.07 -21.48 -22.70
C SER A 78 -11.79 -20.51 -23.85
N ASN A 79 -11.22 -19.34 -23.58
CA ASN A 79 -10.84 -18.39 -24.63
C ASN A 79 -9.39 -18.66 -25.10
N PRO A 80 -9.19 -19.08 -26.37
CA PRO A 80 -7.85 -19.40 -26.89
C PRO A 80 -6.88 -18.22 -26.87
N ARG A 81 -7.37 -16.97 -26.87
CA ARG A 81 -6.53 -15.76 -26.82
C ARG A 81 -5.74 -15.63 -25.53
N ASN A 82 -6.22 -16.21 -24.44
CA ASN A 82 -5.56 -16.13 -23.13
C ASN A 82 -4.40 -17.13 -22.99
N GLN A 83 -4.32 -18.14 -23.87
CA GLN A 83 -3.30 -19.20 -23.85
C GLN A 83 -3.16 -19.84 -22.45
N LEU A 84 -4.29 -20.05 -21.76
CA LEU A 84 -4.35 -20.74 -20.48
C LEU A 84 -4.73 -22.21 -20.72
N VAL A 85 -4.05 -23.12 -20.03
CA VAL A 85 -4.33 -24.55 -20.13
C VAL A 85 -5.55 -24.90 -19.27
N PRO A 86 -6.51 -25.70 -19.76
CA PRO A 86 -7.61 -26.20 -18.93
C PRO A 86 -7.08 -27.10 -17.79
N ILE A 87 -7.65 -26.95 -16.58
CA ILE A 87 -7.25 -27.74 -15.40
C ILE A 87 -8.53 -28.38 -14.82
N PRO A 88 -8.77 -29.67 -15.07
CA PRO A 88 -9.94 -30.38 -14.56
C PRO A 88 -9.74 -30.87 -13.11
N ASN A 89 -8.53 -31.33 -12.77
CA ASN A 89 -8.28 -32.11 -11.56
C ASN A 89 -7.26 -31.43 -10.61
N GLN A 90 -7.31 -31.82 -9.33
CA GLN A 90 -6.38 -31.34 -8.31
C GLN A 90 -4.92 -31.74 -8.60
N GLU A 91 -4.69 -32.94 -9.15
CA GLU A 91 -3.35 -33.42 -9.52
C GLU A 91 -2.71 -32.54 -10.60
N GLU A 92 -3.49 -32.13 -11.60
CA GLU A 92 -3.01 -31.23 -12.65
C GLU A 92 -2.70 -29.83 -12.09
N ALA A 93 -3.50 -29.35 -11.13
CA ALA A 93 -3.21 -28.11 -10.42
C ALA A 93 -1.87 -28.18 -9.65
N GLN A 94 -1.54 -29.35 -9.07
CA GLN A 94 -0.25 -29.59 -8.41
C GLN A 94 0.91 -29.66 -9.41
N LYS A 95 0.71 -30.30 -10.58
CA LYS A 95 1.70 -30.29 -11.68
C LYS A 95 1.99 -28.85 -12.14
N ILE A 96 0.95 -28.02 -12.25
CA ILE A 96 1.12 -26.61 -12.62
C ILE A 96 1.88 -25.83 -11.55
N LEU A 97 1.61 -26.05 -10.26
CA LEU A 97 2.44 -25.48 -9.20
C LEU A 97 3.93 -25.86 -9.38
N LEU A 98 4.21 -27.13 -9.70
CA LEU A 98 5.58 -27.59 -9.95
C LEU A 98 6.22 -26.84 -11.11
N LEU A 99 5.49 -26.63 -12.20
CA LEU A 99 5.94 -25.84 -13.35
C LEU A 99 6.18 -24.37 -12.97
N LEU A 100 5.36 -23.77 -12.09
CA LEU A 100 5.59 -22.42 -11.57
C LEU A 100 6.86 -22.32 -10.73
N ILE A 101 7.18 -23.36 -9.95
CA ILE A 101 8.41 -23.44 -9.15
C ILE A 101 9.62 -23.60 -10.08
N LEU A 102 9.53 -24.49 -11.07
CA LEU A 102 10.58 -24.71 -12.08
C LEU A 102 10.88 -23.43 -12.85
N ALA A 103 9.84 -22.68 -13.24
CA ALA A 103 9.95 -21.38 -13.89
C ALA A 103 10.43 -20.23 -12.96
N LYS A 104 10.83 -20.53 -11.72
CA LYS A 104 11.28 -19.57 -10.69
C LYS A 104 10.27 -18.45 -10.40
N MET A 105 8.97 -18.71 -10.61
CA MET A 105 7.93 -17.71 -10.33
C MET A 105 7.49 -17.73 -8.87
N VAL A 106 7.55 -18.93 -8.28
CA VAL A 106 7.12 -19.22 -6.92
C VAL A 106 8.21 -20.03 -6.23
N ILE A 107 8.45 -19.77 -4.96
CA ILE A 107 9.33 -20.56 -4.11
C ILE A 107 8.56 -21.15 -2.92
N PRO A 108 8.82 -22.41 -2.56
CA PRO A 108 8.30 -22.98 -1.31
C PRO A 108 8.95 -22.28 -0.11
N VAL A 109 8.10 -21.89 0.86
CA VAL A 109 8.55 -21.18 2.05
C VAL A 109 7.91 -21.76 3.30
N GLU A 110 8.63 -21.70 4.41
CA GLU A 110 8.12 -22.01 5.73
C GLU A 110 7.90 -20.72 6.50
N LYS A 111 6.75 -20.62 7.19
CA LYS A 111 6.47 -19.51 8.09
C LYS A 111 7.06 -19.83 9.46
N LEU A 112 8.03 -19.04 9.91
CA LEU A 112 8.70 -19.28 11.17
C LEU A 112 7.85 -18.81 12.35
N HIS A 113 7.99 -19.55 13.44
CA HIS A 113 7.52 -19.12 14.75
C HIS A 113 8.55 -18.21 15.44
N TYR A 114 8.12 -17.40 16.41
CA TYR A 114 8.97 -16.44 17.12
C TYR A 114 10.22 -17.08 17.75
N ALA A 115 10.11 -18.30 18.28
CA ALA A 115 11.23 -19.04 18.85
C ALA A 115 12.31 -19.35 17.80
N GLN A 116 11.91 -19.85 16.63
CA GLN A 116 12.80 -20.20 15.52
C GLN A 116 13.48 -18.97 14.88
N ILE A 117 12.85 -17.79 14.96
CA ILE A 117 13.45 -16.55 14.48
C ILE A 117 14.63 -16.15 15.40
N LYS A 118 14.47 -16.31 16.72
CA LYS A 118 15.50 -15.95 17.70
C LYS A 118 16.71 -16.88 17.68
N GLU A 119 16.52 -18.13 17.27
CA GLU A 119 17.61 -19.10 17.07
C GLU A 119 18.60 -18.63 15.99
N ASN A 120 18.09 -17.95 14.96
CA ASN A 120 18.92 -17.38 13.91
C ASN A 120 19.57 -16.06 14.38
N LYS A 121 20.88 -16.11 14.61
CA LYS A 121 21.68 -14.92 14.97
C LYS A 121 21.47 -13.80 13.95
N GLY A 122 21.06 -12.63 14.43
CA GLY A 122 20.86 -11.42 13.61
C GLY A 122 19.43 -11.19 13.11
N TRP A 123 18.50 -12.13 13.33
CA TRP A 123 17.10 -11.92 12.96
C TRP A 123 16.30 -11.29 14.11
N LYS A 124 15.62 -10.18 13.80
CA LYS A 124 14.74 -9.47 14.73
C LYS A 124 13.29 -9.81 14.41
N PRO A 125 12.51 -10.36 15.36
CA PRO A 125 11.10 -10.66 15.11
C PRO A 125 10.29 -9.39 14.83
N ASN A 126 9.51 -9.41 13.76
CA ASN A 126 8.55 -8.36 13.45
C ASN A 126 7.12 -8.83 13.84
N ARG A 127 6.36 -7.95 14.52
CA ARG A 127 4.99 -8.24 14.96
C ARG A 127 3.95 -8.09 13.85
N GLU A 128 4.22 -7.22 12.88
CA GLU A 128 3.27 -6.92 11.79
C GLU A 128 3.38 -7.92 10.64
N LYS A 129 4.62 -8.32 10.31
CA LYS A 129 4.92 -9.18 9.16
C LYS A 129 5.58 -10.47 9.63
N PRO A 130 5.07 -11.66 9.21
CA PRO A 130 5.72 -12.91 9.56
C PRO A 130 7.02 -13.10 8.78
N THR A 131 8.01 -13.71 9.42
CA THR A 131 9.27 -14.10 8.78
C THR A 131 9.10 -15.43 8.05
N LEU A 132 9.59 -15.49 6.81
CA LEU A 132 9.53 -16.63 5.91
C LEU A 132 10.96 -17.12 5.62
N ARG A 133 11.18 -18.43 5.68
CA ARG A 133 12.43 -19.07 5.28
C ARG A 133 12.17 -19.92 4.02
N PRO A 134 12.93 -19.73 2.94
CA PRO A 134 12.85 -20.62 1.79
C PRO A 134 13.40 -22.00 2.17
N HIS A 135 12.78 -23.05 1.65
CA HIS A 135 13.30 -24.41 1.77
C HIS A 135 13.33 -25.05 0.37
N MET A 136 14.14 -26.09 0.16
CA MET A 136 14.27 -26.70 -1.17
C MET A 136 13.26 -27.82 -1.44
N LYS A 137 12.67 -28.38 -0.37
CA LYS A 137 11.69 -29.47 -0.49
C LYS A 137 10.33 -28.88 -0.84
N VAL A 138 9.52 -29.59 -1.63
CA VAL A 138 8.16 -29.15 -1.95
C VAL A 138 7.19 -30.05 -1.21
N ASP A 139 6.49 -29.48 -0.24
CA ASP A 139 5.47 -30.17 0.53
C ASP A 139 4.09 -29.91 -0.08
N PHE A 140 3.42 -30.94 -0.58
CA PHE A 140 2.08 -30.85 -1.19
C PHE A 140 0.93 -30.80 -0.18
N LEU A 141 1.21 -30.46 1.09
CA LEU A 141 0.19 -30.30 2.11
C LEU A 141 -0.69 -29.06 1.83
N PRO A 142 -2.02 -29.13 2.08
CA PRO A 142 -2.93 -28.01 1.81
C PRO A 142 -2.56 -26.69 2.50
N ASP A 143 -1.89 -26.77 3.66
CA ASP A 143 -1.46 -25.61 4.45
C ASP A 143 0.00 -25.17 4.23
N SER A 144 0.71 -25.79 3.28
CA SER A 144 2.03 -25.35 2.84
C SER A 144 2.00 -23.93 2.28
N TYR A 145 3.07 -23.17 2.54
CA TYR A 145 3.20 -21.79 2.10
C TYR A 145 4.13 -21.66 0.89
N PHE A 146 3.77 -20.74 0.00
CA PHE A 146 4.50 -20.44 -1.21
C PHE A 146 4.61 -18.93 -1.37
N ALA A 147 5.80 -18.44 -1.71
CA ALA A 147 6.05 -17.02 -1.92
C ALA A 147 6.30 -16.74 -3.40
N TRP A 148 5.79 -15.61 -3.87
CA TRP A 148 5.98 -15.16 -5.24
C TRP A 148 7.29 -14.41 -5.37
N VAL A 149 8.16 -14.89 -6.26
CA VAL A 149 9.37 -14.18 -6.69
C VAL A 149 9.11 -13.41 -7.98
N TYR A 150 8.14 -13.86 -8.77
CA TYR A 150 7.76 -13.18 -9.99
C TYR A 150 6.99 -11.88 -9.73
N GLU A 151 7.45 -10.82 -10.37
CA GLU A 151 6.75 -9.55 -10.48
C GLU A 151 6.22 -9.37 -11.90
N LYS A 152 4.95 -9.00 -11.99
CA LYS A 152 4.29 -8.76 -13.27
C LYS A 152 4.90 -7.50 -13.90
N PRO A 153 5.38 -7.55 -15.16
CA PRO A 153 5.91 -6.36 -15.82
C PRO A 153 4.80 -5.32 -15.92
N ASN A 154 5.11 -4.07 -15.56
CA ASN A 154 4.16 -2.97 -15.68
C ASN A 154 3.95 -2.65 -17.17
N PRO A 155 2.75 -2.84 -17.74
CA PRO A 155 2.51 -2.62 -19.17
C PRO A 155 2.68 -1.15 -19.57
N TYR A 156 2.54 -0.22 -18.62
CA TYR A 156 2.69 1.21 -18.86
C TYR A 156 4.14 1.68 -18.84
N MET A 157 5.10 0.82 -18.50
CA MET A 157 6.52 1.19 -18.48
C MET A 157 7.01 1.66 -19.85
N MET A 158 6.56 1.00 -20.92
CA MET A 158 6.86 1.43 -22.30
C MET A 158 6.24 2.79 -22.63
N LEU A 159 5.00 3.03 -22.18
CA LEU A 159 4.34 4.33 -22.37
C LEU A 159 5.10 5.44 -21.63
N TYR A 160 5.53 5.22 -20.39
CA TYR A 160 6.34 6.18 -19.64
C TYR A 160 7.67 6.47 -20.33
N ALA A 161 8.33 5.45 -20.91
CA ALA A 161 9.56 5.65 -21.66
C ALA A 161 9.34 6.52 -22.92
N VAL A 162 8.28 6.26 -23.68
CA VAL A 162 7.91 7.07 -24.86
C VAL A 162 7.55 8.50 -24.46
N LEU A 163 6.76 8.68 -23.40
CA LEU A 163 6.39 10.01 -22.89
C LEU A 163 7.61 10.79 -22.39
N MET A 164 8.54 10.13 -21.69
CA MET A 164 9.77 10.76 -21.24
C MET A 164 10.63 11.21 -22.43
N LEU A 165 10.78 10.36 -23.45
CA LEU A 165 11.51 10.69 -24.67
C LEU A 165 10.85 11.87 -25.41
N ALA A 166 9.54 11.83 -25.60
CA ALA A 166 8.78 12.92 -26.21
C ALA A 166 8.91 14.22 -25.42
N GLY A 167 8.89 14.16 -24.09
CA GLY A 167 9.11 15.31 -23.21
C GLY A 167 10.48 15.94 -23.39
N VAL A 168 11.55 15.12 -23.45
CA VAL A 168 12.91 15.61 -23.71
C VAL A 168 12.99 16.27 -25.09
N PHE A 169 12.44 15.64 -26.13
CA PHE A 169 12.38 16.23 -27.47
C PHE A 169 11.61 17.55 -27.49
N ALA A 170 10.47 17.64 -26.79
CA ALA A 170 9.70 18.87 -26.72
C ALA A 170 10.52 20.02 -26.13
N VAL A 171 11.29 19.76 -25.08
CA VAL A 171 12.18 20.77 -24.44
C VAL A 171 13.35 21.15 -25.36
N VAL A 172 14.05 20.18 -25.96
CA VAL A 172 15.19 20.46 -26.84
C VAL A 172 14.76 21.22 -28.10
N LEU A 173 13.56 20.92 -28.61
CA LEU A 173 12.98 21.60 -29.77
C LEU A 173 12.30 22.93 -29.44
N PHE A 174 12.42 23.44 -28.20
CA PHE A 174 11.90 24.76 -27.82
C PHE A 174 12.24 25.89 -28.82
N PRO A 175 13.43 25.94 -29.46
CA PRO A 175 13.72 26.93 -30.49
C PRO A 175 12.78 26.91 -31.70
N LEU A 176 12.25 25.73 -32.05
CA LEU A 176 11.32 25.53 -33.17
C LEU A 176 9.87 25.82 -32.81
N TRP A 177 9.56 26.13 -31.54
CA TRP A 177 8.18 26.32 -31.11
C TRP A 177 7.54 27.56 -31.76
N PRO A 178 6.23 27.49 -32.09
CA PRO A 178 5.45 28.64 -32.50
C PRO A 178 5.59 29.82 -31.53
N ARG A 179 5.52 31.05 -32.05
CA ARG A 179 5.71 32.26 -31.23
C ARG A 179 4.73 32.32 -30.05
N PHE A 180 3.47 31.91 -30.24
CA PHE A 180 2.46 31.91 -29.18
C PHE A 180 2.83 31.01 -27.99
N MET A 181 3.42 29.83 -28.24
CA MET A 181 3.83 28.91 -27.16
C MET A 181 5.00 29.48 -26.36
N ARG A 182 5.97 30.10 -27.05
CA ARG A 182 7.11 30.77 -26.39
C ARG A 182 6.63 31.91 -25.50
N THR A 183 5.69 32.71 -25.99
CA THR A 183 5.04 33.76 -25.20
C THR A 183 4.30 33.18 -23.99
N GLY A 184 3.59 32.07 -24.15
CA GLY A 184 2.93 31.36 -23.05
C GLY A 184 3.91 30.90 -21.96
N VAL A 185 5.04 30.30 -22.34
CA VAL A 185 6.10 29.89 -21.39
C VAL A 185 6.70 31.11 -20.68
N TRP A 186 6.89 32.22 -21.38
CA TRP A 186 7.38 33.45 -20.77
C TRP A 186 6.41 33.99 -19.72
N TYR A 187 5.11 34.08 -20.03
CA TYR A 187 4.10 34.51 -19.06
C TYR A 187 3.98 33.54 -17.89
N LEU A 188 4.04 32.24 -18.13
CA LEU A 188 4.02 31.23 -17.08
C LEU A 188 5.25 31.37 -16.16
N SER A 189 6.44 31.59 -16.74
CA SER A 189 7.66 31.84 -15.98
C SER A 189 7.57 33.12 -15.13
N MET A 190 7.09 34.22 -15.71
CA MET A 190 6.85 35.48 -14.98
C MET A 190 5.79 35.31 -13.87
N ALA A 191 4.74 34.53 -14.12
CA ALA A 191 3.71 34.24 -13.11
C ALA A 191 4.28 33.39 -11.96
N CYS A 192 5.06 32.34 -12.25
CA CYS A 192 5.75 31.55 -11.23
C CYS A 192 6.75 32.41 -10.44
N LEU A 193 7.48 33.32 -11.10
CA LEU A 193 8.41 34.24 -10.44
C LEU A 193 7.67 35.25 -9.56
N GLY A 194 6.53 35.76 -9.99
CA GLY A 194 5.66 36.62 -9.20
C GLY A 194 5.08 35.91 -7.99
N LEU A 195 4.60 34.66 -8.15
CA LEU A 195 4.11 33.83 -7.04
C LEU A 195 5.23 33.55 -6.02
N LEU A 196 6.44 33.25 -6.51
CA LEU A 196 7.61 33.04 -5.66
C LEU A 196 8.00 34.33 -4.93
N GLY A 197 8.00 35.47 -5.62
CA GLY A 197 8.23 36.79 -5.03
C GLY A 197 7.20 37.14 -3.96
N LEU A 198 5.93 36.82 -4.18
CA LEU A 198 4.86 36.98 -3.19
C LEU A 198 5.13 36.13 -1.94
N PHE A 199 5.58 34.90 -2.10
CA PHE A 199 5.94 34.03 -0.98
C PHE A 199 7.10 34.60 -0.15
N PHE A 200 8.13 35.13 -0.81
CA PHE A 200 9.24 35.83 -0.13
C PHE A 200 8.77 37.11 0.56
N ALA A 201 7.96 37.93 -0.10
CA ALA A 201 7.41 39.15 0.49
C ALA A 201 6.60 38.83 1.76
N MET A 202 5.76 37.80 1.72
CA MET A 202 5.01 37.32 2.88
C MET A 202 5.93 36.84 4.01
N ALA A 203 7.00 36.11 3.70
CA ALA A 203 7.98 35.68 4.69
C ALA A 203 8.74 36.86 5.31
N ILE A 204 9.10 37.88 4.52
CA ILE A 204 9.76 39.10 5.01
C ILE A 204 8.82 39.91 5.89
N VAL A 205 7.58 40.14 5.47
CA VAL A 205 6.57 40.84 6.28
C VAL A 205 6.37 40.14 7.62
N ARG A 206 6.25 38.80 7.59
CA ARG A 206 6.18 37.97 8.80
C ARG A 206 7.40 38.19 9.70
N LEU A 207 8.62 38.20 9.14
CA LEU A 207 9.85 38.41 9.90
C LEU A 207 9.90 39.81 10.54
N ILE A 208 9.55 40.85 9.80
CA ILE A 208 9.53 42.23 10.32
C ILE A 208 8.55 42.33 11.49
N ILE A 209 7.32 41.83 11.33
CA ILE A 209 6.32 41.87 12.41
C ILE A 209 6.82 41.07 13.62
N PHE A 210 7.43 39.90 13.40
CA PHE A 210 8.00 39.12 14.49
C PHE A 210 9.08 39.89 15.23
N CYS A 211 10.04 40.51 14.53
CA CYS A 211 11.11 41.30 15.15
C CYS A 211 10.55 42.48 15.95
N VAL A 212 9.60 43.23 15.39
CA VAL A 212 8.97 44.38 16.07
C VAL A 212 8.21 43.93 17.32
N THR A 213 7.39 42.88 17.20
CA THR A 213 6.59 42.39 18.34
C THR A 213 7.44 41.70 19.39
N TYR A 214 8.51 41.01 19.00
CA TYR A 214 9.46 40.41 19.94
C TYR A 214 10.20 41.46 20.78
N LEU A 215 10.52 42.62 20.20
CA LEU A 215 11.19 43.72 20.91
C LEU A 215 10.22 44.59 21.73
N ALA A 216 8.98 44.77 21.27
CA ALA A 216 8.02 45.66 21.91
C ALA A 216 7.07 44.97 22.91
N LEU A 217 6.83 43.66 22.77
CA LEU A 217 5.83 42.92 23.56
C LEU A 217 6.48 41.71 24.24
N PRO A 218 5.95 41.27 25.41
CA PRO A 218 6.42 40.06 26.10
C PRO A 218 6.06 38.75 25.37
N GLN A 219 5.25 38.85 24.32
CA GLN A 219 4.73 37.74 23.55
C GLN A 219 4.90 38.06 22.06
N ALA A 220 5.63 37.22 21.34
CA ALA A 220 5.92 37.45 19.93
C ALA A 220 4.70 37.08 19.06
N PHE A 221 4.39 37.94 18.11
CA PHE A 221 3.31 37.70 17.16
C PHE A 221 3.81 36.90 15.96
N TRP A 222 3.05 35.89 15.57
CA TRP A 222 3.32 35.05 14.41
C TRP A 222 2.22 35.24 13.37
N LEU A 223 2.55 35.90 12.25
CA LEU A 223 1.69 35.97 11.08
C LEU A 223 1.83 34.67 10.27
N TYR A 224 0.71 34.04 9.90
CA TYR A 224 0.64 32.76 9.19
C TYR A 224 1.52 31.65 9.83
N PRO A 225 1.16 31.16 11.03
CA PRO A 225 1.94 30.15 11.74
C PRO A 225 2.24 28.91 10.88
N ASN A 226 1.25 28.46 10.09
CA ASN A 226 1.31 27.21 9.33
C ASN A 226 1.98 27.34 7.95
N LEU A 227 2.51 28.52 7.58
CA LEU A 227 3.05 28.76 6.23
C LEU A 227 4.22 27.84 5.85
N PHE A 228 4.98 27.35 6.84
CA PHE A 228 6.11 26.44 6.67
C PHE A 228 5.89 25.08 7.36
N GLU A 229 4.67 24.80 7.83
CA GLU A 229 4.35 23.47 8.35
C GLU A 229 3.97 22.53 7.20
N ASP A 230 4.04 21.22 7.43
CA ASP A 230 3.68 20.16 6.46
C ASP A 230 2.15 20.10 6.24
N CYS A 231 1.59 21.19 5.73
CA CYS A 231 0.17 21.41 5.52
C CYS A 231 -0.10 21.73 4.04
N GLY A 232 -1.32 21.46 3.59
CA GLY A 232 -1.73 21.84 2.23
C GLY A 232 -1.80 23.36 2.06
N PHE A 233 -1.76 23.85 0.82
CA PHE A 233 -1.72 25.28 0.50
C PHE A 233 -2.76 26.12 1.25
N PHE A 234 -4.02 25.68 1.33
CA PHE A 234 -5.08 26.43 2.03
C PHE A 234 -4.90 26.44 3.55
N GLU A 235 -4.49 25.32 4.13
CA GLU A 235 -4.24 25.17 5.58
C GLU A 235 -3.01 25.98 6.03
N SER A 236 -2.05 26.22 5.12
CA SER A 236 -0.90 27.07 5.39
C SER A 236 -1.27 28.54 5.71
N PHE A 237 -2.41 29.02 5.22
CA PHE A 237 -2.87 30.41 5.44
C PHE A 237 -3.89 30.56 6.57
N VAL A 238 -4.27 29.47 7.24
CA VAL A 238 -5.26 29.49 8.32
C VAL A 238 -4.68 28.77 9.55
N PRO A 239 -4.69 29.39 10.75
CA PRO A 239 -5.16 30.73 11.07
C PRO A 239 -4.23 31.84 10.53
N LEU A 240 -4.76 33.06 10.34
CA LEU A 240 -3.99 34.21 9.83
C LEU A 240 -2.89 34.66 10.79
N TYR A 241 -3.09 34.48 12.10
CA TYR A 241 -2.13 34.86 13.13
C TYR A 241 -2.19 33.92 14.34
N ALA A 242 -1.10 33.88 15.09
CA ALA A 242 -0.97 33.26 16.39
C ALA A 242 -0.04 34.07 17.28
N TRP A 243 -0.14 33.88 18.59
CA TRP A 243 0.78 34.48 19.55
C TRP A 243 1.66 33.38 20.16
N SER A 244 2.97 33.64 20.30
CA SER A 244 3.90 32.69 20.95
C SER A 244 3.56 32.53 22.43
N ASP A 245 4.00 31.49 23.15
CA ASP A 245 3.82 31.49 24.60
C ASP A 245 4.66 32.62 25.26
N PRO A 246 4.20 33.23 26.38
CA PRO A 246 4.95 34.29 27.05
C PRO A 246 6.33 33.78 27.49
N ALA A 247 7.37 34.54 27.17
CA ALA A 247 8.76 34.20 27.51
C ALA A 247 8.90 34.14 29.05
N GLY A 248 8.90 32.93 29.62
CA GLY A 248 9.05 32.73 31.07
C GLY A 248 8.36 31.51 31.67
N LYS A 249 7.45 30.82 30.97
CA LYS A 249 6.87 29.57 31.48
C LYS A 249 7.37 28.37 30.68
N LYS A 250 8.36 27.64 31.23
CA LYS A 250 8.70 26.27 30.80
C LYS A 250 7.42 25.43 30.85
N LYS A 251 6.78 25.15 29.71
CA LYS A 251 5.69 24.17 29.65
C LYS A 251 6.28 22.77 29.68
N THR A 252 6.08 22.11 30.80
CA THR A 252 6.11 20.66 30.93
C THR A 252 5.21 20.04 29.86
N LYS A 253 5.77 19.08 29.12
CA LYS A 253 5.05 18.20 28.21
C LYS A 253 3.80 17.65 28.91
N LYS A 254 2.61 17.97 28.41
CA LYS A 254 1.44 17.10 28.57
C LYS A 254 0.69 16.97 27.25
N SER A 255 0.74 15.76 26.76
CA SER A 255 0.09 15.22 25.58
C SER A 255 -1.44 15.27 25.69
N LYS A 256 -2.07 15.45 24.51
CA LYS A 256 -3.37 14.92 24.07
C LYS A 256 -4.50 14.78 25.10
N LYS A 257 -5.61 15.50 24.85
CA LYS A 257 -6.98 14.95 24.62
C LYS A 257 -8.10 15.78 25.30
N SER A 258 -8.81 16.58 24.52
CA SER A 258 -10.25 16.90 24.70
C SER A 258 -10.72 17.67 23.47
N LYS A 259 -11.42 17.03 22.51
CA LYS A 259 -12.90 16.95 22.45
C LYS A 259 -13.58 18.31 22.67
N LYS A 260 -14.11 18.84 21.56
CA LYS A 260 -15.52 19.22 21.36
C LYS A 260 -16.20 19.79 22.61
N ASN A 261 -16.39 21.11 22.63
CA ASN A 261 -17.61 21.70 23.18
C ASN A 261 -17.88 23.05 22.51
N VAL A 262 -18.99 23.08 21.79
CA VAL A 262 -19.72 24.28 21.37
C VAL A 262 -20.39 24.85 22.63
N PRO A 263 -20.32 26.15 22.91
CA PRO A 263 -21.32 26.81 23.74
C PRO A 263 -22.43 27.38 22.84
N LYS A 264 -23.67 27.03 23.17
CA LYS A 264 -24.90 27.70 22.73
C LYS A 264 -25.53 28.35 23.98
N ILE A 265 -26.42 29.30 23.73
CA ILE A 265 -27.39 30.02 24.59
C ILE A 265 -26.84 31.43 24.88
N GLU A 266 -27.49 32.54 24.52
CA GLU A 266 -28.91 32.98 24.65
C GLU A 266 -29.35 33.72 23.34
N GLU A 267 -30.50 33.46 22.69
CA GLU A 267 -31.92 33.66 23.04
C GLU A 267 -32.40 35.13 22.96
N ILE A 268 -33.06 35.47 21.83
CA ILE A 268 -34.10 36.51 21.71
C ILE A 268 -35.21 35.92 20.82
N THR A 269 -36.44 36.16 21.26
CA THR A 269 -37.76 35.59 20.95
C THR A 269 -38.44 36.12 19.68
N ASP A 270 -39.60 35.48 19.38
CA ASP A 270 -40.69 35.82 18.42
C ASP A 270 -40.51 35.42 16.95
N ASP A 271 -41.45 34.79 16.24
CA ASP A 271 -42.76 34.21 16.59
C ASP A 271 -43.24 33.30 15.41
N THR A 272 -44.12 32.34 15.71
CA THR A 272 -45.16 31.69 14.86
C THR A 272 -44.84 31.07 13.46
N THR A 273 -45.01 29.73 13.36
CA THR A 273 -46.11 29.01 12.63
C THR A 273 -45.65 27.71 11.95
N GLY A 274 -46.25 26.56 12.35
CA GLY A 274 -46.71 25.54 11.40
C GLY A 274 -45.93 24.23 11.23
N ALA A 275 -46.59 23.14 11.64
CA ALA A 275 -46.63 21.79 11.04
C ALA A 275 -45.61 20.69 11.47
N GLU A 276 -46.08 19.85 12.40
CA GLU A 276 -46.20 18.38 12.32
C GLU A 276 -45.21 17.55 11.47
N THR A 277 -44.47 16.63 12.10
CA THR A 277 -44.74 15.16 12.11
C THR A 277 -43.54 14.31 12.59
N THR A 278 -43.78 13.57 13.68
CA THR A 278 -43.51 12.13 13.87
C THR A 278 -42.07 11.55 13.81
N GLY A 279 -41.64 10.97 14.94
CA GLY A 279 -41.22 9.55 14.95
C GLY A 279 -39.76 9.18 15.28
N ALA A 280 -39.49 8.98 16.57
CA ALA A 280 -38.79 7.85 17.21
C ALA A 280 -37.35 7.40 16.81
N GLU A 281 -36.58 7.18 17.88
CA GLU A 281 -35.17 6.78 18.01
C GLU A 281 -34.83 5.34 17.53
N PRO A 282 -33.52 5.02 17.42
CA PRO A 282 -33.05 3.73 17.91
C PRO A 282 -31.98 3.85 19.00
N SER A 283 -32.24 3.09 20.07
CA SER A 283 -31.49 2.89 21.30
C SER A 283 -30.02 2.50 21.16
N ALA A 284 -29.24 2.97 22.13
CA ALA A 284 -27.89 2.55 22.44
C ALA A 284 -27.85 1.17 23.11
N THR A 285 -26.83 0.35 22.79
CA THR A 285 -26.39 -0.74 23.66
C THR A 285 -24.85 -0.81 23.64
N SER A 286 -24.25 -0.40 24.76
CA SER A 286 -22.80 -0.42 25.00
C SER A 286 -22.40 -1.76 25.62
N ALA A 287 -21.55 -2.52 24.92
CA ALA A 287 -20.98 -3.77 25.43
C ALA A 287 -19.75 -3.50 26.34
N LYS A 288 -19.88 -3.96 27.58
CA LYS A 288 -18.94 -3.91 28.71
C LYS A 288 -17.75 -4.86 28.48
N LYS A 289 -16.51 -4.35 28.55
CA LYS A 289 -15.29 -5.18 28.58
C LYS A 289 -15.20 -5.92 29.91
N ARG A 290 -15.02 -7.25 29.88
CA ARG A 290 -14.66 -8.08 31.05
C ARG A 290 -13.13 -8.18 31.19
N ALA A 291 -12.65 -8.04 32.42
CA ALA A 291 -11.29 -8.38 32.84
C ALA A 291 -11.18 -9.89 33.06
N VAL A 292 -10.02 -10.46 32.74
CA VAL A 292 -9.68 -11.88 32.95
C VAL A 292 -8.84 -11.97 34.21
N THR A 293 -9.38 -12.60 35.25
CA THR A 293 -8.67 -13.09 36.43
C THR A 293 -8.23 -14.53 36.18
N LEU A 294 -6.96 -14.82 36.44
CA LEU A 294 -6.39 -16.17 36.47
C LEU A 294 -6.65 -16.73 37.87
N GLU A 295 -7.28 -17.89 37.93
CA GLU A 295 -7.39 -18.70 39.14
C GLU A 295 -6.61 -19.99 38.87
N GLU A 296 -5.47 -20.13 39.54
CA GLU A 296 -4.74 -21.38 39.69
C GLU A 296 -5.56 -22.27 40.64
N VAL A 297 -5.77 -23.53 40.27
CA VAL A 297 -6.15 -24.58 41.20
C VAL A 297 -5.18 -25.73 40.97
N ASP A 298 -4.39 -25.97 42.00
CA ASP A 298 -3.51 -27.11 42.21
C ASP A 298 -4.28 -28.42 42.42
N GLU A 299 -3.54 -29.52 42.23
CA GLU A 299 -3.84 -30.97 42.35
C GLU A 299 -4.37 -31.71 41.11
#